data_AF-A0A9N9QVV9-F1
#
_entry.id   AF-A0A9N9QVV9-F1
#
_cell.length_a   1.000
_cell.length_b   1.000
_cell.length_c   1.000
_cell.angle_alpha   90.00
_cell.angle_beta   90.00
_cell.angle_gamma   90.00
#
_symmetry.space_group_name_H-M   'P 1'
#
loop_
_entity.id
_entity.type
_entity.pdbx_description
1 polymer ?
#
loop_
_entity_poly.entity_id
_entity_poly.type
_entity_poly.pdbx_seq_one_letter_code
_entity_poly.pdbx_strand_id
1 'polypeptide(L)'
;MSFCIVSCHPCTHFFLYILQLHCCGVSNYTDWIRLSPQRVIPTSCCLDPNNCITANYNDVYHRGCYDIIVEYLEGNMDLLIGIAVGTALLPLIGTILSCSLASYIKKSKYDVMN
;
A
#
# COMPACT_ATOMS: atom_id res chain seq x y z
N MET A 1 10.70 -18.74 19.13
CA MET A 1 9.29 -18.32 19.04
C MET A 1 9.20 -17.26 17.96
N SER A 2 8.64 -17.66 16.82
CA SER A 2 8.02 -16.85 15.78
C SER A 2 8.76 -15.62 15.23
N PHE A 3 9.59 -15.85 14.20
CA PHE A 3 9.76 -14.90 13.09
C PHE A 3 8.50 -14.81 12.19
N CYS A 4 7.31 -14.99 12.77
CA CYS A 4 6.04 -15.12 12.05
C CYS A 4 5.06 -14.00 12.39
N ILE A 5 5.49 -12.73 12.45
CA ILE A 5 4.55 -11.60 12.33
C ILE A 5 5.23 -10.42 11.60
N VAL A 6 5.99 -10.72 10.54
CA VAL A 6 5.96 -9.84 9.35
C VAL A 6 5.25 -10.61 8.23
N SER A 7 4.31 -11.49 8.59
CA SER A 7 3.24 -11.86 7.68
C SER A 7 2.43 -10.59 7.45
N CYS A 8 2.53 -10.11 6.22
CA CYS A 8 2.05 -8.84 5.73
C CYS A 8 0.54 -8.64 5.94
N HIS A 9 0.11 -8.36 7.18
CA HIS A 9 -1.20 -7.79 7.45
C HIS A 9 -1.37 -6.32 6.97
N PRO A 10 -0.32 -5.55 6.58
CA PRO A 10 -0.54 -4.30 5.86
C PRO A 10 -0.67 -4.48 4.33
N CYS A 11 -0.50 -5.69 3.76
CA CYS A 11 -0.65 -5.89 2.31
C CYS A 11 -2.10 -5.66 1.83
N THR A 12 -3.09 -5.77 2.71
CA THR A 12 -4.51 -5.50 2.39
C THR A 12 -4.85 -4.01 2.38
N HIS A 13 -4.08 -3.15 3.07
CA HIS A 13 -4.34 -1.71 3.10
C HIS A 13 -3.82 -1.01 1.84
N PHE A 14 -2.67 -1.47 1.31
CA PHE A 14 -2.11 -0.92 0.07
C PHE A 14 -2.98 -1.25 -1.16
N PHE A 15 -3.63 -2.42 -1.17
CA PHE A 15 -4.55 -2.83 -2.23
C PHE A 15 -5.83 -1.96 -2.32
N LEU A 16 -6.26 -1.35 -1.20
CA LEU A 16 -7.43 -0.47 -1.17
C LEU A 16 -7.13 0.95 -1.67
N TYR A 17 -5.89 1.43 -1.51
CA TYR A 17 -5.52 2.78 -1.95
C TYR A 17 -5.63 2.94 -3.47
N ILE A 18 -5.21 1.92 -4.25
CA ILE A 18 -5.23 1.95 -5.72
C ILE A 18 -6.65 2.02 -6.29
N LEU A 19 -7.66 1.49 -5.58
CA LEU A 19 -9.04 1.41 -6.05
C LEU A 19 -9.80 2.75 -5.97
N GLN A 20 -9.27 3.74 -5.25
CA GLN A 20 -9.93 5.03 -5.03
C GLN A 20 -9.22 6.22 -5.67
N LEU A 21 -8.23 6.00 -6.53
CA LEU A 21 -7.63 7.13 -7.24
C LEU A 21 -8.59 7.60 -8.34
N HIS A 22 -9.03 8.84 -8.20
CA HIS A 22 -9.84 9.58 -9.17
C HIS A 22 -9.03 9.92 -10.44
N CYS A 23 -8.53 8.89 -11.13
CA CYS A 23 -7.71 8.98 -12.33
C CYS A 23 -8.08 7.89 -13.35
N CYS A 24 -7.60 8.06 -14.58
CA CYS A 24 -7.69 7.04 -15.60
C CYS A 24 -6.46 7.03 -16.51
N GLY A 25 -5.90 5.83 -16.72
CA GLY A 25 -4.70 5.65 -17.53
C GLY A 25 -3.43 6.11 -16.81
N VAL A 26 -2.28 5.94 -17.47
CA VAL A 26 -0.99 6.32 -16.89
C VAL A 26 -0.84 7.83 -16.96
N SER A 27 -0.90 8.36 -18.18
CA SER A 27 -0.84 9.80 -18.45
C SER A 27 -2.24 10.38 -18.66
N ASN A 28 -3.15 9.59 -19.24
CA ASN A 28 -4.49 10.07 -19.59
C ASN A 28 -5.45 8.90 -19.92
N TYR A 29 -6.77 9.14 -19.87
CA TYR A 29 -7.77 8.15 -20.27
C TYR A 29 -7.57 7.62 -21.70
N THR A 30 -6.98 8.43 -22.60
CA THR A 30 -6.68 8.03 -23.98
C THR A 30 -5.65 6.89 -24.10
N ASP A 31 -4.92 6.59 -23.03
CA ASP A 31 -4.01 5.43 -22.99
C ASP A 31 -4.77 4.14 -23.30
N TRP A 32 -5.99 3.99 -22.79
CA TRP A 32 -6.84 2.84 -23.09
C TRP A 32 -7.27 2.78 -24.56
N ILE A 33 -7.41 3.92 -25.23
CA ILE A 33 -7.76 3.97 -26.66
C ILE A 33 -6.57 3.59 -27.53
N ARG A 34 -5.36 3.95 -27.11
CA ARG A 34 -4.11 3.74 -27.86
C ARG A 34 -3.54 2.34 -27.65
N LEU A 35 -3.62 1.83 -26.43
CA LEU A 35 -2.94 0.60 -26.00
C LEU A 35 -3.88 -0.62 -25.92
N SER A 36 -5.18 -0.42 -25.68
CA SER A 36 -6.11 -1.54 -25.56
C SER A 36 -6.64 -1.96 -26.94
N PRO A 37 -6.52 -3.23 -27.34
CA PRO A 37 -7.10 -3.73 -28.57
C PRO A 37 -8.64 -3.62 -28.58
N GLN A 38 -9.27 -3.66 -27.40
CA GLN A 38 -10.72 -3.48 -27.28
C GLN A 38 -11.15 -2.00 -27.18
N ARG A 39 -10.22 -1.07 -26.93
CA ARG A 39 -10.50 0.37 -26.69
C ARG A 39 -11.57 0.62 -25.63
N VAL A 40 -11.70 -0.29 -24.67
CA VAL A 40 -12.64 -0.19 -23.56
C VAL A 40 -11.89 0.28 -22.32
N ILE A 41 -12.51 1.19 -21.57
CA ILE A 41 -11.98 1.72 -20.32
C ILE A 41 -12.43 0.84 -19.14
N PRO A 42 -11.58 0.56 -18.13
CA PRO A 42 -11.99 -0.18 -16.94
C PRO A 42 -12.95 0.63 -16.06
N THR A 43 -13.81 -0.07 -15.30
CA THR A 43 -14.80 0.57 -14.41
C THR A 43 -14.19 1.41 -13.29
N SER A 44 -12.93 1.18 -12.93
CA SER A 44 -12.20 2.01 -11.96
C SER A 44 -11.95 3.44 -12.44
N CYS A 45 -12.02 3.68 -13.75
CA CYS A 45 -11.86 5.02 -14.32
C CYS A 45 -13.15 5.87 -14.27
N CYS A 46 -14.26 5.30 -13.83
CA CYS A 46 -15.56 5.94 -13.93
C CYS A 46 -15.79 6.98 -12.85
N LEU A 47 -16.44 8.09 -13.21
CA LEU A 47 -16.86 9.12 -12.26
C LEU A 47 -17.94 8.60 -11.31
N ASP A 48 -18.95 7.89 -11.86
CA ASP A 48 -19.96 7.16 -11.09
C ASP A 48 -19.81 5.66 -11.36
N PRO A 49 -19.41 4.85 -10.37
CA PRO A 49 -19.25 3.41 -10.54
C PRO A 49 -20.58 2.68 -10.83
N ASN A 50 -21.74 3.30 -10.54
CA ASN A 50 -23.04 2.69 -10.77
C ASN A 50 -23.62 2.98 -12.16
N ASN A 51 -23.18 4.06 -12.81
CA ASN A 51 -23.74 4.55 -14.08
C ASN A 51 -22.63 4.89 -15.09
N CYS A 52 -21.69 3.96 -15.30
CA CYS A 52 -20.59 4.18 -16.22
C CYS A 52 -20.76 3.41 -17.52
N ILE A 53 -20.74 4.13 -18.64
CA ILE A 53 -20.65 3.53 -19.97
C ILE A 53 -19.18 3.52 -20.36
N THR A 54 -18.53 2.35 -20.37
CA THR A 54 -17.08 2.19 -20.63
C THR A 54 -16.63 2.56 -22.04
N ALA A 55 -17.58 2.85 -22.94
CA ALA A 55 -17.36 3.39 -24.28
C ALA A 55 -17.65 4.92 -24.38
N ASN A 56 -18.20 5.53 -23.33
CA ASN A 56 -18.45 6.96 -23.25
C ASN A 56 -17.31 7.65 -22.47
N TYR A 57 -16.49 8.42 -23.19
CA TYR A 57 -15.33 9.10 -22.61
C TYR A 57 -15.67 10.33 -21.77
N ASN A 58 -16.95 10.72 -21.65
CA ASN A 58 -17.36 11.86 -20.81
C ASN A 58 -17.58 11.46 -19.34
N ASP A 59 -17.80 10.18 -19.05
CA ASP A 59 -18.14 9.69 -17.70
C ASP A 59 -16.92 9.11 -16.95
N VAL A 60 -15.71 9.49 -17.37
CA VAL A 60 -14.45 8.94 -16.85
C VAL A 60 -13.53 10.04 -16.35
N TYR A 61 -12.64 9.71 -15.41
CA TYR A 61 -11.57 10.60 -15.01
C TYR A 61 -10.63 10.87 -16.18
N HIS A 62 -10.38 12.14 -16.50
CA HIS A 62 -9.47 12.49 -17.57
C HIS A 62 -8.00 12.57 -17.13
N ARG A 63 -7.77 12.77 -15.83
CA ARG A 63 -6.43 12.92 -15.24
C ARG A 63 -5.71 11.57 -15.21
N GLY A 64 -4.42 11.55 -15.59
CA GLY A 64 -3.58 10.37 -15.48
C GLY A 64 -3.26 10.01 -14.04
N CYS A 65 -3.10 8.72 -13.76
CA CYS A 65 -2.77 8.25 -12.42
C CYS A 65 -1.34 8.59 -12.01
N TYR A 66 -0.41 8.71 -12.96
CA TYR A 66 0.99 9.04 -12.67
C TYR A 66 1.09 10.38 -11.94
N ASP A 67 0.44 11.42 -12.47
CA ASP A 67 0.51 12.77 -11.89
C ASP A 67 -0.09 12.81 -10.49
N ILE A 68 -1.23 12.14 -10.26
CA ILE A 68 -1.86 12.11 -8.93
C ILE A 68 -0.96 11.40 -7.92
N ILE A 69 -0.37 10.28 -8.32
CA ILE A 69 0.53 9.52 -7.44
C ILE A 69 1.75 10.36 -7.11
N VAL A 70 2.40 10.97 -8.11
CA VAL A 70 3.58 11.81 -7.88
C VAL A 70 3.24 12.99 -6.98
N GLU A 71 2.15 13.72 -7.23
CA GLU A 71 1.69 14.83 -6.39
C GLU A 71 1.44 14.38 -4.94
N TYR A 72 0.82 13.21 -4.75
CA TYR A 72 0.61 12.65 -3.43
C TYR A 72 1.93 12.27 -2.73
N LEU A 73 2.86 11.67 -3.46
CA LEU A 73 4.17 11.28 -2.93
C LEU A 73 4.98 12.51 -2.53
N GLU A 74 5.04 13.54 -3.39
CA GLU A 74 5.75 14.79 -3.14
C GLU A 74 5.12 15.60 -1.99
N GLY A 75 3.79 15.62 -1.90
CA GLY A 75 3.08 16.30 -0.81
C GLY A 75 3.17 15.61 0.55
N ASN A 76 3.51 14.31 0.58
CA ASN A 76 3.54 13.49 1.80
C ASN A 76 4.89 12.79 2.01
N MET A 77 5.98 13.36 1.50
CA MET A 77 7.31 12.74 1.59
C MET A 77 7.72 12.43 3.03
N ASP A 78 7.41 13.32 3.98
CA ASP A 78 7.72 13.12 5.39
C ASP A 78 7.02 11.89 5.98
N LEU A 79 5.76 11.66 5.60
CA LEU A 79 5.00 10.48 6.01
C LEU A 79 5.64 9.21 5.44
N LEU A 80 6.03 9.22 4.17
CA LEU A 80 6.69 8.08 3.52
C LEU A 80 8.02 7.73 4.18
N ILE A 81 8.84 8.75 4.46
CA ILE A 81 10.10 8.58 5.18
C ILE A 81 9.85 8.02 6.58
N GLY A 82 8.84 8.54 7.30
CA GLY A 82 8.44 8.06 8.62
C GLY A 82 8.04 6.58 8.60
N ILE A 83 7.24 6.14 7.62
CA ILE A 83 6.86 4.74 7.45
C ILE A 83 8.09 3.88 7.14
N ALA A 84 8.98 4.33 6.25
CA ALA A 84 10.19 3.59 5.88
C ALA A 84 11.14 3.41 7.08
N VAL A 85 11.39 4.48 7.85
CA VAL A 85 12.23 4.43 9.05
C VAL A 85 11.58 3.60 10.15
N GLY A 86 10.28 3.79 10.39
CA GLY A 86 9.53 3.03 11.40
C GLY A 86 9.53 1.53 11.11
N THR A 87 9.30 1.14 9.86
CA THR A 87 9.34 -0.27 9.43
C THR A 87 10.73 -0.89 9.53
N ALA A 88 11.81 -0.11 9.43
CA ALA A 88 13.16 -0.59 9.67
C ALA A 88 13.50 -0.72 11.17
N LEU A 89 13.10 0.26 12.01
CA LEU A 89 13.51 0.32 13.41
C LEU A 89 12.62 -0.50 14.36
N LEU A 90 11.30 -0.52 14.15
CA LEU A 90 10.36 -1.21 15.04
C LEU A 90 10.65 -2.72 15.16
N PRO A 91 10.95 -3.47 14.07
CA PRO A 91 11.29 -4.89 14.18
C PRO A 91 12.59 -5.15 14.94
N LEU A 92 13.59 -4.25 14.83
CA LEU A 92 14.85 -4.37 15.57
C LEU A 92 14.60 -4.24 17.08
N ILE A 93 13.82 -3.24 17.49
CA ILE A 93 13.42 -3.05 18.89
C ILE A 93 12.65 -4.27 19.39
N GLY A 94 11.66 -4.74 18.62
CA GLY A 94 10.88 -5.94 18.96
C GLY A 94 11.74 -7.19 19.14
N THR A 95 12.76 -7.35 18.29
CA THR A 95 13.71 -8.48 18.38
C THR A 95 14.55 -8.40 19.64
N ILE A 96 15.12 -7.23 19.95
CA ILE A 96 15.93 -7.03 21.15
C ILE A 96 15.12 -7.33 22.41
N LEU A 97 13.92 -6.75 22.53
CA LEU A 97 13.03 -6.98 23.67
C LEU A 97 12.64 -8.46 23.82
N SER A 98 12.34 -9.13 22.70
CA SER A 98 12.04 -10.57 22.69
C SER A 98 13.22 -11.40 23.21
N CYS A 99 14.44 -11.08 22.77
CA CYS A 99 15.66 -11.73 23.25
C CYS A 99 15.93 -11.47 24.74
N SER A 100 15.78 -10.23 25.20
CA SER A 100 15.98 -9.86 26.61
C SER A 100 14.99 -10.59 27.53
N LEU A 101 13.71 -10.66 27.14
CA LEU A 101 12.69 -11.39 27.90
C LEU A 101 12.96 -12.89 27.93
N ALA A 102 13.36 -13.49 26.80
CA ALA A 102 13.70 -14.91 26.75
C ALA A 102 14.89 -15.26 27.66
N SER A 103 15.93 -14.42 27.67
CA SER A 103 17.09 -14.59 28.55
C SER A 103 16.73 -14.45 30.02
N TYR A 104 15.85 -13.50 30.36
CA TYR A 104 15.34 -13.33 31.72
C TYR A 104 14.58 -14.56 32.22
N ILE A 105 13.63 -15.07 31.43
CA ILE A 105 12.86 -16.28 31.77
C ILE A 105 13.79 -17.49 31.90
N LYS A 106 14.78 -17.63 31.01
CA LYS A 106 15.78 -18.70 31.09
C LYS A 106 16.49 -18.63 32.42
N LYS A 107 17.09 -17.49 32.77
CA LYS A 107 17.83 -17.31 34.04
C LYS A 107 16.99 -17.65 35.27
N SER A 108 15.76 -17.13 35.33
CA SER A 108 14.82 -17.42 36.42
C SER A 108 14.57 -18.92 36.61
N LYS A 109 14.48 -19.72 35.54
CA LYS A 109 14.30 -21.18 35.65
C LYS A 109 15.53 -21.93 36.14
N TYR A 110 16.75 -21.47 35.80
CA TYR A 110 17.98 -22.07 36.32
C TYR A 110 18.14 -21.80 37.81
N ASP A 111 17.78 -20.60 38.27
CA ASP A 111 17.88 -20.22 39.68
C ASP A 111 16.88 -20.99 40.58
N VAL A 112 15.83 -21.61 40.02
CA VAL A 112 14.89 -22.47 40.79
C VAL A 112 15.33 -23.94 40.85
N MET A 113 16.27 -24.36 39.99
CA MET A 113 16.77 -25.74 39.96
C MET A 113 18.14 -25.94 40.61
N ASN A 114 18.73 -24.87 41.14
CA ASN A 114 19.93 -24.88 41.99
C ASN A 114 19.54 -24.53 43.43
#